data_AF-A0A3S1RTA6-F1
#
_entry.id   AF-A0A3S1RTA6-F1
#
_cell.length_a   1.000
_cell.length_b   1.000
_cell.length_c   1.000
_cell.angle_alpha   90.00
_cell.angle_beta   90.00
_cell.angle_gamma   90.00
#
_symmetry.space_group_name_H-M   'P 1'
#
loop_
_entity.id
_entity.type
_entity.pdbx_description
1 polymer ?
#
loop_
_entity_poly.entity_id
_entity_poly.type
_entity_poly.pdbx_seq_one_letter_code
_entity_poly.pdbx_strand_id
1 'polypeptide(L)'
;MSGMIPGAVDRLLELKTMRRRRGEDALRLTHTTLDNAVSAVATALTDLHGWREDLTRREAALYGPLIGEAAALIDLEEVNAEMISLREHEQLLQKRLEQARAKADLARQAREEAYSAAREAWREVSKFEDLIRALRTDATLEEKRAADLELEDFAQVRNKGGEQDNNLSVNLHRMWSGHSLSVIGGSRFREIPESDSVLDFRLRCPGGWHRSQ
;
A
#
# COMPACT_ATOMS: atom_id res chain seq x y z
N MET A 1 -3.33 2.52 -38.48
CA MET A 1 -3.78 3.53 -37.49
C MET A 1 -3.44 3.12 -36.04
N SER A 2 -2.26 2.53 -35.79
CA SER A 2 -1.93 1.91 -34.47
C SER A 2 -1.16 2.80 -33.48
N GLY A 3 -1.04 4.11 -33.71
CA GLY A 3 -0.13 4.97 -32.92
C GLY A 3 -0.72 5.71 -31.71
N MET A 4 -2.04 5.75 -31.52
CA MET A 4 -2.68 6.70 -30.57
C MET A 4 -3.09 6.12 -29.21
N ILE A 5 -3.07 4.81 -29.04
CA ILE A 5 -3.64 4.12 -27.86
C ILE A 5 -2.72 4.15 -26.61
N PRO A 6 -1.37 4.12 -26.70
CA PRO A 6 -0.51 4.06 -25.51
C PRO A 6 -0.64 5.27 -24.59
N GLY A 7 -0.65 6.49 -25.16
CA GLY A 7 -0.63 7.73 -24.37
C GLY A 7 -1.91 7.99 -23.57
N ALA A 8 -3.06 7.48 -24.02
CA ALA A 8 -4.32 7.63 -23.29
C ALA A 8 -4.38 6.69 -22.07
N VAL A 9 -3.87 5.46 -22.21
CA VAL A 9 -3.83 4.47 -21.12
C VAL A 9 -2.82 4.88 -20.06
N ASP A 10 -1.65 5.41 -20.45
CA ASP A 10 -0.66 5.93 -19.51
C ASP A 10 -1.20 7.09 -18.67
N ARG A 11 -1.95 8.02 -19.28
CA ARG A 11 -2.62 9.12 -18.55
C ARG A 11 -3.69 8.61 -17.58
N LEU A 12 -4.43 7.56 -17.96
CA LEU A 12 -5.41 6.93 -17.07
C LEU A 12 -4.73 6.24 -15.89
N LEU A 13 -3.60 5.55 -16.12
CA LEU A 13 -2.81 4.98 -15.04
C LEU A 13 -2.31 6.08 -14.09
N GLU A 14 -1.78 7.18 -14.62
CA GLU A 14 -1.34 8.33 -13.81
C GLU A 14 -2.49 8.83 -12.91
N LEU A 15 -3.67 9.06 -13.47
CA LEU A 15 -4.84 9.50 -12.69
C LEU A 15 -5.25 8.46 -11.62
N LYS A 16 -5.18 7.16 -11.92
CA LYS A 16 -5.48 6.09 -10.97
C LYS A 16 -4.44 6.03 -9.85
N THR A 17 -3.15 6.17 -10.16
CA THR A 17 -2.08 6.22 -9.14
C THR A 17 -2.23 7.42 -8.21
N MET A 18 -2.64 8.57 -8.73
CA MET A 18 -2.96 9.75 -7.92
C MET A 18 -4.14 9.50 -6.98
N ARG A 19 -5.20 8.80 -7.43
CA ARG A 19 -6.32 8.40 -6.57
C ARG A 19 -5.87 7.39 -5.48
N ARG A 20 -5.00 6.44 -5.82
CA ARG A 20 -4.41 5.51 -4.85
C ARG A 20 -3.66 6.26 -3.75
N ARG A 21 -2.76 7.18 -4.12
CA ARG A 21 -2.01 8.01 -3.16
C ARG A 21 -2.95 8.80 -2.24
N ARG A 22 -3.97 9.45 -2.79
CA ARG A 22 -4.98 10.16 -1.97
C ARG A 22 -5.73 9.22 -1.01
N GLY A 23 -6.05 8.00 -1.46
CA GLY A 23 -6.65 6.98 -0.61
C GLY A 23 -5.72 6.54 0.53
N GLU A 24 -4.43 6.33 0.24
CA GLU A 24 -3.41 6.01 1.24
C GLU A 24 -3.23 7.15 2.27
N ASP A 25 -3.21 8.41 1.82
CA ASP A 25 -3.10 9.56 2.70
C ASP A 25 -4.35 9.73 3.60
N ALA A 26 -5.54 9.53 3.03
CA ALA A 26 -6.79 9.51 3.80
C ALA A 26 -6.80 8.38 4.85
N LEU A 27 -6.30 7.19 4.49
CA LEU A 27 -6.17 6.07 5.42
C LEU A 27 -5.19 6.38 6.57
N ARG A 28 -4.06 7.03 6.28
CA ARG A 28 -3.13 7.50 7.33
C ARG A 28 -3.79 8.49 8.27
N LEU A 29 -4.50 9.48 7.73
CA LEU A 29 -5.18 10.50 8.52
C LEU A 29 -6.24 9.88 9.44
N THR A 30 -7.06 8.96 8.91
CA THR A 30 -8.08 8.26 9.70
C THR A 30 -7.45 7.36 10.77
N HIS A 31 -6.30 6.75 10.48
CA HIS A 31 -5.56 5.98 11.49
C HIS A 31 -5.08 6.86 12.65
N THR A 32 -4.44 8.00 12.37
CA THR A 32 -4.03 8.96 13.40
C THR A 32 -5.23 9.48 14.18
N THR A 33 -6.36 9.72 13.51
CA THR A 33 -7.60 10.15 14.17
C THR A 33 -8.13 9.09 15.14
N LEU A 34 -8.09 7.82 14.75
CA LEU A 34 -8.47 6.71 15.62
C LEU A 34 -7.55 6.59 16.83
N ASP A 35 -6.24 6.68 16.63
CA ASP A 35 -5.25 6.59 17.73
C ASP A 35 -5.45 7.72 18.74
N ASN A 36 -5.72 8.94 18.25
CA ASN A 36 -6.06 10.08 19.10
C ASN A 36 -7.37 9.84 19.87
N ALA A 37 -8.39 9.27 19.23
CA ALA A 37 -9.68 8.99 19.88
C ALA A 37 -9.55 7.88 20.93
N VAL A 38 -8.78 6.82 20.67
CA VAL A 38 -8.47 5.75 21.63
C VAL A 38 -7.71 6.32 22.82
N SER A 39 -6.72 7.19 22.58
CA SER A 39 -5.97 7.86 23.63
C SER A 39 -6.89 8.72 24.49
N ALA A 40 -7.83 9.46 23.89
CA ALA A 40 -8.81 10.26 24.63
C ALA A 40 -9.73 9.40 25.51
N VAL A 41 -10.14 8.21 25.05
CA VAL A 41 -10.90 7.25 25.88
C VAL A 41 -10.07 6.77 27.06
N ALA A 42 -8.79 6.45 26.84
CA ALA A 42 -7.90 6.02 27.92
C ALA A 42 -7.72 7.13 28.97
N THR A 43 -7.46 8.37 28.56
CA THR A 43 -7.38 9.52 29.47
C THR A 43 -8.68 9.71 30.25
N ALA A 44 -9.84 9.70 29.59
CA ALA A 44 -11.13 9.87 30.28
C ALA A 44 -11.41 8.74 31.29
N LEU A 45 -10.98 7.50 31.02
CA LEU A 45 -11.07 6.40 31.97
C LEU A 45 -10.16 6.61 33.18
N THR A 46 -8.91 7.02 32.95
CA THR A 46 -7.95 7.31 34.02
C THR A 46 -8.46 8.45 34.90
N ASP A 47 -8.99 9.53 34.32
CA ASP A 47 -9.54 10.66 35.06
C ASP A 47 -10.73 10.23 35.92
N LEU A 48 -11.68 9.46 35.36
CA LEU A 48 -12.83 8.96 36.10
C LEU A 48 -12.43 8.01 37.23
N HIS A 49 -11.45 7.15 36.97
CA HIS A 49 -10.95 6.22 37.98
C HIS A 49 -10.25 6.96 39.12
N GLY A 50 -9.33 7.86 38.81
CA GLY A 50 -8.64 8.68 39.81
C GLY A 50 -9.61 9.53 40.63
N TRP A 51 -10.65 10.08 39.98
CA TRP A 51 -11.72 10.78 40.70
C TRP A 51 -12.45 9.88 41.70
N ARG A 52 -12.80 8.65 41.30
CA ARG A 52 -13.50 7.70 42.18
C ARG A 52 -12.66 7.23 43.36
N GLU A 53 -11.37 7.04 43.15
CA GLU A 53 -10.43 6.72 44.24
C GLU A 53 -10.32 7.89 45.23
N ASP A 54 -10.26 9.12 44.72
CA ASP A 54 -10.22 10.33 45.54
C ASP A 54 -11.56 10.64 46.22
N LEU A 55 -12.68 10.21 45.64
CA LEU A 55 -14.03 10.54 46.11
C LEU A 55 -14.27 10.04 47.53
N THR A 56 -13.89 8.79 47.84
CA THR A 56 -14.05 8.23 49.18
C THR A 56 -13.26 9.01 50.23
N ARG A 57 -12.04 9.46 49.89
CA ARG A 57 -11.23 10.30 50.79
C ARG A 57 -11.88 11.66 51.03
N ARG A 58 -12.44 12.28 49.99
CA ARG A 58 -13.13 13.58 50.09
C ARG A 58 -14.42 13.46 50.90
N GLU A 59 -15.23 12.44 50.64
CA GLU A 59 -16.46 12.16 51.37
C GLU A 59 -16.18 11.94 52.86
N ALA A 60 -15.16 11.16 53.20
CA ALA A 60 -14.74 10.97 54.59
C ALA A 60 -14.28 12.27 55.25
N ALA A 61 -13.60 13.16 54.52
CA ALA A 61 -13.19 14.47 55.04
C ALA A 61 -14.38 15.41 55.28
N LEU A 62 -15.45 15.30 54.48
CA LEU A 62 -16.68 16.08 54.67
C LEU A 62 -17.50 15.62 55.87
N TYR A 63 -17.69 14.32 56.01
CA TYR A 63 -18.51 13.77 57.10
C TYR A 63 -17.74 13.63 58.42
N GLY A 64 -16.42 13.48 58.39
CA GLY A 64 -15.57 13.25 59.56
C GLY A 64 -15.84 14.20 60.74
N PRO A 65 -15.87 15.53 60.53
CA PRO A 65 -16.16 16.50 61.59
C PRO A 65 -17.56 16.40 62.19
N LEU A 66 -18.53 15.86 61.46
CA LEU A 66 -19.93 15.78 61.91
C LEU A 66 -20.23 14.50 62.71
N ILE A 67 -19.35 13.51 62.66
CA ILE A 67 -19.57 12.21 63.31
C ILE A 67 -19.35 12.36 64.82
N GLY A 68 -20.43 12.14 65.59
CA GLY A 68 -20.39 12.16 67.06
C GLY A 68 -20.57 13.54 67.69
N GLU A 69 -20.78 14.58 66.87
CA GLU A 69 -21.03 15.95 67.32
C GLU A 69 -22.47 16.37 67.04
N ALA A 70 -23.01 17.28 67.85
CA ALA A 70 -24.29 17.91 67.58
C ALA A 70 -24.10 18.99 66.49
N ALA A 71 -24.27 18.59 65.24
CA ALA A 71 -24.14 19.49 64.09
C ALA A 71 -25.33 20.46 64.00
N ALA A 72 -25.07 21.72 63.63
CA ALA A 72 -26.15 22.62 63.26
C ALA A 72 -26.74 22.18 61.91
N LEU A 73 -28.01 22.49 61.67
CA LEU A 73 -28.66 22.19 60.39
C LEU A 73 -27.91 22.83 59.21
N ILE A 74 -27.37 24.03 59.40
CA ILE A 74 -26.61 24.77 58.39
C ILE A 74 -25.37 23.98 57.96
N ASP A 75 -24.64 23.38 58.90
CA ASP A 75 -23.43 22.60 58.61
C ASP A 75 -23.77 21.34 57.78
N LEU A 76 -24.92 20.71 58.07
CA LEU A 76 -25.43 19.56 57.31
C LEU A 76 -25.85 19.96 55.89
N GLU A 77 -26.47 21.13 55.73
CA GLU A 77 -26.85 21.67 54.42
C GLU A 77 -25.61 21.98 53.56
N GLU A 78 -24.55 22.53 54.17
CA GLU A 78 -23.28 22.80 53.49
C GLU A 78 -22.62 21.51 53.01
N VAL A 79 -22.49 20.50 53.87
CA VAL A 79 -21.94 19.18 53.47
C VAL A 79 -22.78 18.53 52.37
N ASN A 80 -24.12 18.65 52.43
CA ASN A 80 -24.97 18.12 51.38
C ASN A 80 -24.77 18.86 50.04
N ALA A 81 -24.63 20.18 50.06
CA ALA A 81 -24.33 20.96 48.86
C ALA A 81 -22.98 20.56 48.24
N GLU A 82 -21.96 20.34 49.07
CA GLU A 82 -20.65 19.86 48.61
C GLU A 82 -20.75 18.44 48.00
N MET A 83 -21.47 17.52 48.65
CA MET A 83 -21.68 16.18 48.10
C MET A 83 -22.42 16.19 46.76
N ILE A 84 -23.38 17.10 46.57
CA ILE A 84 -24.04 17.30 45.27
C ILE A 84 -23.00 17.73 44.22
N SER A 85 -22.14 18.69 44.54
CA SER A 85 -21.09 19.16 43.61
C SER A 85 -20.10 18.05 43.20
N LEU A 86 -19.74 17.16 44.14
CA LEU A 86 -18.86 16.02 43.86
C LEU A 86 -19.52 15.03 42.89
N ARG A 87 -20.81 14.78 43.06
CA ARG A 87 -21.60 13.90 42.18
C ARG A 87 -21.78 14.51 40.79
N GLU A 88 -22.05 15.81 40.71
CA GLU A 88 -22.12 16.53 39.44
C GLU A 88 -20.78 16.46 38.66
N HIS A 89 -19.66 16.55 39.37
CA HIS A 89 -18.34 16.38 38.77
C HIS A 89 -18.13 14.97 38.22
N GLU A 90 -18.54 13.93 38.96
CA GLU A 90 -18.47 12.55 38.45
C GLU A 90 -19.32 12.39 37.18
N GLN A 91 -20.54 12.92 37.17
CA GLN A 91 -21.43 12.88 35.99
C GLN A 91 -20.79 13.58 34.78
N LEU A 92 -20.09 14.70 34.99
CA LEU A 92 -19.34 15.37 33.94
C LEU A 92 -18.24 14.47 33.35
N LEU A 93 -17.48 13.78 34.20
CA LEU A 93 -16.44 12.84 33.76
C LEU A 93 -17.02 11.63 33.01
N GLN A 94 -18.13 11.08 33.48
CA GLN A 94 -18.85 10.00 32.79
C GLN A 94 -19.31 10.46 31.39
N LYS A 95 -19.91 11.65 31.29
CA LYS A 95 -20.33 12.22 30.01
C LYS A 95 -19.15 12.43 29.05
N ARG A 96 -17.99 12.88 29.55
CA ARG A 96 -16.76 13.01 28.74
C ARG A 96 -16.29 11.66 28.22
N LEU A 97 -16.34 10.61 29.04
CA LEU A 97 -15.99 9.25 28.64
C LEU A 97 -16.94 8.73 27.55
N GLU A 98 -18.25 8.93 27.69
CA GLU A 98 -19.24 8.56 26.69
C GLU A 98 -18.99 9.26 25.35
N GLN A 99 -18.73 10.57 25.39
CA GLN A 99 -18.38 11.35 24.20
C GLN A 99 -17.08 10.86 23.54
N ALA A 100 -16.06 10.53 24.33
CA ALA A 100 -14.81 9.99 23.82
C ALA A 100 -15.02 8.63 23.14
N ARG A 101 -15.85 7.74 23.73
CA ARG A 101 -16.20 6.44 23.15
C ARG A 101 -16.95 6.60 21.83
N ALA A 102 -17.95 7.46 21.79
CA ALA A 102 -18.70 7.75 20.56
C ALA A 102 -17.77 8.26 19.43
N LYS A 103 -16.83 9.16 19.76
CA LYS A 103 -15.81 9.63 18.80
C LYS A 103 -14.89 8.50 18.33
N ALA A 104 -14.47 7.61 19.22
CA ALA A 104 -13.64 6.47 18.86
C ALA A 104 -14.38 5.50 17.93
N ASP A 105 -15.67 5.26 18.15
CA ASP A 105 -16.48 4.41 17.28
C ASP A 105 -16.68 5.02 15.89
N LEU A 106 -16.95 6.33 15.81
CA LEU A 106 -16.99 7.05 14.53
C LEU A 106 -15.64 6.98 13.81
N ALA A 107 -14.53 7.15 14.53
CA ALA A 107 -13.19 7.04 13.94
C ALA A 107 -12.87 5.63 13.44
N ARG A 108 -13.37 4.58 14.10
CA ARG A 108 -13.26 3.18 13.62
C ARG A 108 -14.03 2.98 12.33
N GLN A 109 -15.26 3.48 12.25
CA GLN A 109 -16.08 3.40 11.04
C GLN A 109 -15.40 4.13 9.87
N ALA A 110 -14.95 5.38 10.10
CA ALA A 110 -14.26 6.16 9.08
C ALA A 110 -12.96 5.49 8.59
N ARG A 111 -12.22 4.81 9.48
CA ARG A 111 -11.03 4.03 9.09
C ARG A 111 -11.38 2.84 8.22
N GLU A 112 -12.46 2.12 8.51
CA GLU A 112 -12.89 0.98 7.70
C GLU A 112 -13.33 1.43 6.30
N GLU A 113 -14.10 2.51 6.22
CA GLU A 113 -14.49 3.15 4.95
C GLU A 113 -13.25 3.59 4.15
N ALA A 114 -12.31 4.30 4.78
CA ALA A 114 -11.06 4.70 4.13
C ALA A 114 -10.21 3.50 3.67
N TYR A 115 -10.17 2.42 4.46
CA TYR A 115 -9.44 1.21 4.12
C TYR A 115 -10.04 0.51 2.89
N SER A 116 -11.37 0.34 2.86
CA SER A 116 -12.07 -0.23 1.71
C SER A 116 -11.83 0.58 0.43
N ALA A 117 -11.95 1.91 0.50
CA ALA A 117 -11.70 2.80 -0.64
C ALA A 117 -10.24 2.74 -1.11
N ALA A 118 -9.27 2.73 -0.18
CA ALA A 118 -7.86 2.60 -0.51
C ALA A 118 -7.55 1.25 -1.18
N ARG A 119 -8.17 0.16 -0.70
CA ARG A 119 -8.04 -1.18 -1.26
C ARG A 119 -8.60 -1.26 -2.68
N GLU A 120 -9.74 -0.64 -2.95
CA GLU A 120 -10.30 -0.56 -4.30
C GLU A 120 -9.40 0.24 -5.24
N ALA A 121 -8.91 1.40 -4.79
CA ALA A 121 -7.97 2.20 -5.58
C ALA A 121 -6.68 1.43 -5.91
N TRP A 122 -6.18 0.64 -4.97
CA TRP A 122 -5.02 -0.23 -5.19
C TRP A 122 -5.30 -1.29 -6.26
N ARG A 123 -6.43 -2.01 -6.15
CA ARG A 123 -6.85 -3.02 -7.14
C ARG A 123 -6.99 -2.43 -8.53
N GLU A 124 -7.58 -1.24 -8.63
CA GLU A 124 -7.75 -0.55 -9.89
C GLU A 124 -6.40 -0.21 -10.53
N VAL A 125 -5.44 0.33 -9.77
CA VAL A 125 -4.09 0.59 -10.29
C VAL A 125 -3.43 -0.70 -10.79
N SER A 126 -3.48 -1.78 -10.02
CA SER A 126 -2.90 -3.07 -10.43
C SER A 126 -3.46 -3.59 -11.75
N LYS A 127 -4.79 -3.49 -11.96
CA LYS A 127 -5.41 -3.88 -13.25
C LYS A 127 -4.86 -3.08 -14.43
N PHE A 128 -4.64 -1.78 -14.26
CA PHE A 128 -4.09 -0.93 -15.33
C PHE A 128 -2.61 -1.20 -15.56
N GLU A 129 -1.84 -1.48 -14.50
CA GLU A 129 -0.43 -1.90 -14.62
C GLU A 129 -0.31 -3.21 -15.41
N ASP A 130 -1.18 -4.18 -15.15
CA ASP A 130 -1.23 -5.45 -15.88
C ASP A 130 -1.66 -5.25 -17.35
N LEU A 131 -2.66 -4.39 -17.60
CA LEU A 131 -3.11 -4.07 -18.96
C LEU A 131 -2.00 -3.36 -19.78
N ILE A 132 -1.29 -2.40 -19.19
CA ILE A 132 -0.17 -1.73 -19.85
C ILE A 132 0.95 -2.73 -20.15
N ARG A 133 1.22 -3.66 -19.22
CA ARG A 133 2.21 -4.73 -19.45
C ARG A 133 1.81 -5.57 -20.66
N ALA A 134 0.55 -6.01 -20.74
CA ALA A 134 0.04 -6.80 -21.86
C ALA A 134 0.12 -6.04 -23.19
N LEU A 135 -0.29 -4.77 -23.22
CA LEU A 135 -0.19 -3.95 -24.44
C LEU A 135 1.25 -3.76 -24.91
N ARG A 136 2.19 -3.59 -23.98
CA ARG A 136 3.62 -3.48 -24.30
C ARG A 136 4.16 -4.80 -24.87
N THR A 137 3.81 -5.94 -24.26
CA THR A 137 4.23 -7.24 -24.79
C THR A 137 3.67 -7.48 -26.19
N ASP A 138 2.40 -7.16 -26.43
CA ASP A 138 1.78 -7.33 -27.75
C ASP A 138 2.44 -6.43 -28.79
N ALA A 139 2.71 -5.16 -28.45
CA ALA A 139 3.42 -4.23 -29.34
C ALA A 139 4.81 -4.76 -29.72
N THR A 140 5.57 -5.32 -28.77
CA THR A 140 6.89 -5.91 -29.08
C THR A 140 6.81 -7.17 -29.93
N LEU A 141 5.72 -7.94 -29.83
CA LEU A 141 5.51 -9.13 -30.66
C LEU A 141 5.12 -8.75 -32.09
N GLU A 142 4.27 -7.74 -32.25
CA GLU A 142 3.90 -7.20 -33.57
C GLU A 142 5.10 -6.57 -34.28
N GLU A 143 5.95 -5.85 -33.56
CA GLU A 143 7.20 -5.30 -34.13
C GLU A 143 8.14 -6.40 -34.63
N LYS A 144 8.29 -7.49 -33.88
CA LYS A 144 9.06 -8.67 -34.32
C LYS A 144 8.45 -9.32 -35.57
N ARG A 145 7.13 -9.52 -35.59
CA ARG A 145 6.41 -10.06 -36.75
C ARG A 145 6.58 -9.18 -37.99
N ALA A 146 6.52 -7.86 -37.82
CA ALA A 146 6.75 -6.92 -38.91
C ALA A 146 8.18 -7.00 -39.46
N ALA A 147 9.18 -7.06 -38.57
CA ALA A 147 10.59 -7.23 -38.97
C ALA A 147 10.86 -8.56 -39.69
N ASP A 148 10.23 -9.66 -39.23
CA ASP A 148 10.34 -10.98 -39.87
C ASP A 148 9.74 -10.96 -41.28
N LEU A 149 8.57 -10.33 -41.46
CA LEU A 149 7.92 -10.16 -42.78
C LEU A 149 8.78 -9.32 -43.74
N GLU A 150 9.36 -8.21 -43.26
CA GLU A 150 10.27 -7.39 -44.07
C GLU A 150 11.47 -8.22 -44.55
N LEU A 151 12.08 -9.04 -43.68
CA LEU A 151 13.20 -9.90 -44.04
C LEU A 151 12.81 -10.97 -45.08
N GLU A 152 11.62 -11.56 -44.96
CA GLU A 152 11.09 -12.51 -45.93
C GLU A 152 10.86 -11.87 -47.30
N ASP A 153 10.31 -10.65 -47.35
CA ASP A 153 10.13 -9.90 -48.58
C ASP A 153 11.48 -9.60 -49.27
N PHE A 154 12.50 -9.20 -48.51
CA PHE A 154 13.86 -9.01 -49.03
C PHE A 154 14.46 -10.32 -49.58
N ALA A 155 14.25 -11.45 -48.89
CA ALA A 155 14.73 -12.76 -49.34
C ALA A 155 14.01 -13.23 -50.62
N GLN A 156 12.70 -13.01 -50.73
CA GLN A 156 11.93 -13.35 -51.93
C GLN A 156 12.31 -12.52 -53.14
N VAL A 157 12.56 -11.21 -52.99
CA VAL A 157 13.05 -10.34 -54.08
C VAL A 157 14.40 -10.84 -54.60
N ARG A 158 15.31 -11.24 -53.71
CA ARG A 158 16.62 -11.77 -54.09
C ARG A 158 16.52 -13.13 -54.80
N ASN A 159 15.59 -14.00 -54.38
CA ASN A 159 15.39 -15.30 -55.00
C ASN A 159 14.68 -15.21 -56.37
N LYS A 160 13.82 -14.20 -56.58
CA LYS A 160 13.16 -13.95 -57.89
C LYS A 160 14.08 -13.27 -58.91
N GLY A 161 15.17 -12.65 -58.48
CA GLY A 161 16.19 -12.06 -59.37
C GLY A 161 17.29 -13.02 -59.83
N GLY A 162 17.29 -14.28 -59.36
CA GLY A 162 18.29 -15.30 -59.71
C GLY A 162 17.91 -16.22 -60.87
N GLU A 163 16.71 -16.07 -61.44
CA GLU A 163 16.18 -16.98 -62.46
C GLU A 163 16.04 -16.31 -63.84
N GLN A 164 16.98 -15.41 -64.17
CA GLN A 164 17.28 -14.97 -65.54
C GLN A 164 18.80 -14.78 -65.66
N ASP A 165 19.54 -15.89 -65.70
CA ASP A 165 20.84 -16.03 -66.41
C ASP A 165 21.41 -17.46 -66.28
N ASN A 166 20.59 -18.50 -66.49
CA ASN A 166 21.08 -19.88 -66.64
C ASN A 166 21.33 -20.23 -68.12
N ASN A 167 21.98 -19.35 -68.89
CA ASN A 167 22.38 -19.70 -70.26
C ASN A 167 23.76 -19.23 -70.70
N LEU A 168 24.58 -18.66 -69.82
CA LEU A 168 25.98 -18.36 -70.16
C LEU A 168 26.87 -18.60 -68.94
N SER A 169 27.89 -19.45 -69.14
CA SER A 169 28.92 -19.87 -68.18
C SER A 169 28.45 -21.01 -67.25
N VAL A 170 29.17 -22.13 -67.08
CA VAL A 170 30.62 -22.26 -66.96
C VAL A 170 31.08 -23.61 -67.53
N ASN A 171 31.72 -23.53 -68.70
CA ASN A 171 32.77 -24.45 -69.11
C ASN A 171 34.07 -23.91 -68.51
N LEU A 172 34.43 -24.37 -67.31
CA LEU A 172 35.74 -24.11 -66.69
C LEU A 172 35.93 -25.07 -65.52
N HIS A 173 35.88 -26.35 -65.87
CA HIS A 173 36.26 -27.46 -65.01
C HIS A 173 37.69 -27.89 -65.33
N ARG A 174 38.68 -27.06 -65.00
CA ARG A 174 40.10 -27.46 -64.84
C ARG A 174 40.93 -26.24 -64.49
N MET A 175 41.95 -26.45 -63.64
CA MET A 175 42.89 -25.44 -63.12
C MET A 175 42.27 -24.69 -61.92
N TRP A 176 42.45 -25.05 -60.65
CA TRP A 176 43.71 -25.34 -59.97
C TRP A 176 43.57 -26.37 -58.85
N SER A 177 44.37 -27.42 -58.99
CA SER A 177 44.83 -28.29 -57.94
C SER A 177 45.93 -27.62 -57.13
N GLY A 178 45.82 -27.68 -55.81
CA GLY A 178 46.94 -27.68 -54.89
C GLY A 178 47.26 -26.34 -54.26
N HIS A 179 46.96 -26.20 -52.96
CA HIS A 179 48.00 -26.25 -51.93
C HIS A 179 47.33 -26.36 -50.55
N SER A 180 47.68 -27.45 -49.87
CA SER A 180 47.45 -27.69 -48.46
C SER A 180 48.39 -26.82 -47.62
N LEU A 181 47.87 -26.06 -46.68
CA LEU A 181 48.60 -25.69 -45.46
C LEU A 181 47.66 -25.75 -44.26
N SER A 182 48.12 -26.51 -43.28
CA SER A 182 47.60 -26.71 -41.93
C SER A 182 47.96 -25.52 -41.01
N VAL A 183 47.63 -25.67 -39.71
CA VAL A 183 48.08 -24.89 -38.52
C VAL A 183 47.02 -23.86 -38.05
N ILE A 184 46.20 -24.17 -37.03
CA ILE A 184 46.40 -24.21 -35.55
C ILE A 184 46.12 -22.86 -34.87
N GLY A 185 45.29 -22.91 -33.81
CA GLY A 185 45.12 -21.88 -32.78
C GLY A 185 43.75 -21.20 -32.87
N GLY A 186 42.81 -21.29 -31.93
CA GLY A 186 42.90 -21.46 -30.48
C GLY A 186 42.74 -20.09 -29.80
N SER A 187 41.54 -19.79 -29.29
CA SER A 187 41.19 -18.81 -28.22
C SER A 187 39.66 -18.67 -28.18
N ARG A 188 38.91 -19.27 -27.26
CA ARG A 188 38.63 -18.82 -25.87
C ARG A 188 38.50 -17.29 -25.72
N PHE A 189 37.26 -16.80 -25.74
CA PHE A 189 36.83 -15.58 -25.05
C PHE A 189 35.39 -15.85 -24.57
N ARG A 190 35.17 -16.21 -23.32
CA ARG A 190 35.17 -15.44 -22.05
C ARG A 190 33.77 -14.89 -21.78
N GLU A 191 33.14 -15.55 -20.81
CA GLU A 191 31.95 -15.17 -20.07
C GLU A 191 32.07 -13.75 -19.52
N ILE A 192 30.95 -13.02 -19.50
CA ILE A 192 30.75 -11.87 -18.62
C ILE A 192 29.52 -12.21 -17.76
N PRO A 193 29.66 -12.25 -16.43
CA PRO A 193 28.55 -12.29 -15.49
C PRO A 193 28.16 -10.87 -15.11
N GLU A 194 26.87 -10.56 -15.13
CA GLU A 194 26.31 -9.47 -14.31
C GLU A 194 25.21 -10.05 -13.44
N SER A 195 25.66 -10.48 -12.27
CA SER A 195 24.89 -10.41 -11.04
C SER A 195 24.57 -8.95 -10.75
N ASP A 196 23.28 -8.62 -10.61
CA ASP A 196 22.91 -7.61 -9.62
C ASP A 196 21.62 -7.98 -8.90
N SER A 197 21.75 -7.81 -7.59
CA SER A 197 20.85 -8.11 -6.50
C SER A 197 19.44 -7.56 -6.70
N VAL A 198 18.44 -8.41 -6.51
CA VAL A 198 17.13 -7.97 -6.00
C VAL A 198 16.88 -8.64 -4.66
N LEU A 199 17.01 -7.76 -3.67
CA LEU A 199 16.63 -7.83 -2.27
C LEU A 199 15.46 -8.78 -1.97
N ASP A 200 15.80 -9.75 -1.13
CA ASP A 200 14.93 -10.54 -0.27
C ASP A 200 14.08 -9.60 0.62
N PHE A 201 12.86 -9.27 0.18
CA PHE A 201 11.87 -8.58 1.00
C PHE A 201 11.04 -9.63 1.75
N ARG A 202 11.65 -10.23 2.78
CA ARG A 202 10.93 -10.96 3.83
C ARG A 202 9.94 -10.03 4.51
N LEU A 203 8.69 -10.09 4.10
CA LEU A 203 7.55 -9.60 4.89
C LEU A 203 7.43 -10.50 6.13
N ARG A 204 8.06 -10.04 7.21
CA ARG A 204 7.92 -10.57 8.56
C ARG A 204 6.57 -10.05 9.10
N CYS A 205 5.52 -10.87 9.05
CA CYS A 205 4.29 -10.60 9.78
C CYS A 205 4.52 -10.85 11.28
N PRO A 206 4.30 -9.88 12.18
CA PRO A 206 4.14 -10.17 13.60
C PRO A 206 2.65 -10.29 13.93
N GLY A 207 2.27 -11.34 14.67
CA GLY A 207 1.03 -11.31 15.44
C GLY A 207 0.06 -12.48 15.25
N GLY A 208 0.48 -13.69 15.59
CA GLY A 208 -0.44 -14.73 16.01
C GLY A 208 -0.76 -14.57 17.49
N TRP A 209 -1.83 -13.85 17.82
CA TRP A 209 -2.45 -13.92 19.16
C TRP A 209 -3.52 -15.00 19.12
N HIS A 210 -3.16 -16.21 19.55
CA HIS A 210 -4.12 -17.26 19.79
C HIS A 210 -4.89 -16.94 21.09
N ARG A 211 -6.19 -16.78 20.90
CA ARG A 211 -7.22 -16.67 21.94
C ARG A 211 -7.49 -18.09 22.47
N SER A 212 -7.15 -18.36 23.73
CA SER A 212 -7.64 -19.54 24.44
C SER A 212 -9.09 -19.33 24.85
N GLN A 213 -9.94 -20.31 24.54
CA GLN A 213 -11.15 -20.59 25.30
C GLN A 213 -10.82 -21.64 26.36
#